data_AF-A0A965Z0C8-F1
#
_entry.id   AF-A0A965Z0C8-F1
#
_cell.length_a   1.000
_cell.length_b   1.000
_cell.length_c   1.000
_cell.angle_alpha   90.00
_cell.angle_beta   90.00
_cell.angle_gamma   90.00
#
_symmetry.space_group_name_H-M   'P 1'
#
loop_
_entity.id
_entity.type
_entity.pdbx_description
1 polymer ?
#
loop_
_entity_poly.entity_id
_entity_poly.type
_entity_poly.pdbx_seq_one_letter_code
_entity_poly.pdbx_strand_id
1 'polypeptide(L)'
;FQQQDLTRRSLYLIAGLSHPNGYLHPCLYEKPTPHADSRLFLLEYALLFNVTLRDYLEATGDRETALSLWPVAKRQLGIIDTYLTDQGLMDFERANQQWWIFIDWRKELHKEVSLQGVSIFALEQSYHLARLLGKEDELKHLPMLIRKMKKAAHVNYFDKKSGLFKGLLNPQISYASQIWMILSGVASREEAEQALVALEQMEDACKPGTPYLYHYYIEALIESGLNTKAREKMIDYWGGMIQKGADTFWEAYDPEDDFLSPYNFFPINSYCHAWSCTPVYFIRKYPKIFQNRS
;
A
#
# COMPACT_ATOMS: atom_id res chain seq x y z
N PHE A 1 -15.54 -0.73 15.91
CA PHE A 1 -15.48 0.34 16.93
C PHE A 1 -16.01 1.69 16.42
N GLN A 2 -15.96 2.00 15.11
CA GLN A 2 -16.52 3.25 14.55
C GLN A 2 -16.06 4.53 15.28
N GLN A 3 -14.82 4.54 15.77
CA GLN A 3 -14.22 5.67 16.48
C GLN A 3 -13.74 6.74 15.48
N GLN A 4 -14.68 7.38 14.80
CA GLN A 4 -14.40 8.33 13.71
C GLN A 4 -13.61 9.56 14.21
N ASP A 5 -13.87 10.01 15.44
CA ASP A 5 -13.14 11.13 16.06
C ASP A 5 -11.64 10.83 16.25
N LEU A 6 -11.28 9.58 16.55
CA LEU A 6 -9.90 9.17 16.67
C LEU A 6 -9.19 9.20 15.31
N THR A 7 -9.84 8.68 14.26
CA THR A 7 -9.32 8.77 12.89
C THR A 7 -9.15 10.22 12.46
N ARG A 8 -10.16 11.07 12.71
CA ARG A 8 -10.11 12.52 12.45
C ARG A 8 -8.93 13.18 13.16
N ARG A 9 -8.77 12.93 14.46
CA ARG A 9 -7.65 13.45 15.27
C ARG A 9 -6.31 13.05 14.66
N SER A 10 -6.13 11.77 14.30
CA SER A 10 -4.87 11.29 13.71
C SER A 10 -4.57 11.96 12.38
N LEU A 11 -5.57 12.14 11.51
CA LEU A 11 -5.42 12.85 10.23
C LEU A 11 -4.95 14.30 10.44
N TYR A 12 -5.57 15.04 11.38
CA TYR A 12 -5.13 16.39 11.71
C TYR A 12 -3.75 16.43 12.36
N LEU A 13 -3.42 15.45 13.20
CA LEU A 13 -2.10 15.39 13.84
C LEU A 13 -0.99 15.19 12.80
N ILE A 14 -1.21 14.29 11.84
CA ILE A 14 -0.30 14.06 10.70
C ILE A 14 -0.16 15.32 9.86
N ALA A 15 -1.28 15.94 9.49
CA ALA A 15 -1.26 17.15 8.66
C ALA A 15 -0.64 18.35 9.37
N GLY A 16 -0.97 18.57 10.65
CA GLY A 16 -0.48 19.71 11.44
C GLY A 16 0.99 19.63 11.81
N LEU A 17 1.58 18.43 11.77
CA LEU A 17 3.00 18.19 12.00
C LEU A 17 3.77 17.95 10.71
N SER A 18 3.25 18.34 9.54
CA SER A 18 3.98 18.26 8.28
C SER A 18 5.32 19.01 8.36
N HIS A 19 6.33 18.52 7.66
CA HIS A 19 7.62 19.20 7.53
C HIS A 19 7.45 20.60 6.89
N PRO A 20 8.34 21.59 7.12
CA PRO A 20 8.24 22.92 6.48
C PRO A 20 8.17 22.94 4.95
N ASN A 21 8.63 21.88 4.26
CA ASN A 21 8.45 21.72 2.81
C ASN A 21 7.04 21.24 2.40
N GLY A 22 6.17 20.97 3.38
CA GLY A 22 4.80 20.51 3.24
C GLY A 22 4.64 18.99 3.12
N TYR A 23 5.72 18.20 3.18
CA TYR A 23 5.64 16.74 3.13
C TYR A 23 5.40 16.13 4.51
N LEU A 24 4.64 15.04 4.53
CA LEU A 24 4.25 14.37 5.76
C LEU A 24 5.38 13.52 6.33
N HIS A 25 5.47 13.50 7.66
CA HIS A 25 6.33 12.57 8.38
C HIS A 25 5.61 11.23 8.59
N PRO A 26 6.35 10.10 8.59
CA PRO A 26 5.77 8.77 8.73
C PRO A 26 5.38 8.42 10.16
N CYS A 27 6.05 9.02 11.15
CA CYS A 27 5.88 8.75 12.57
C CYS A 27 5.80 10.05 13.36
N LEU A 28 4.89 10.09 14.33
CA LEU A 28 4.65 11.24 15.20
C LEU A 28 4.65 10.80 16.66
N TYR A 29 5.02 11.70 17.54
CA TYR A 29 5.02 11.50 18.98
C TYR A 29 4.15 12.56 19.62
N GLU A 30 3.28 12.16 20.55
CA GLU A 30 2.40 13.09 21.27
C GLU A 30 3.05 13.66 22.54
N LYS A 31 4.09 12.99 23.05
CA LYS A 31 4.74 13.33 24.32
C LYS A 31 6.21 13.71 24.11
N PRO A 32 6.76 14.69 24.85
CA PRO A 32 6.06 15.51 25.86
C PRO A 32 5.08 16.53 25.24
N THR A 33 5.28 16.88 23.97
CA THR A 33 4.36 17.66 23.14
C THR A 33 4.30 17.04 21.75
N PRO A 34 3.23 17.25 20.97
CA PRO A 34 3.16 16.80 19.58
C PRO A 34 4.37 17.24 18.75
N HIS A 35 5.09 16.28 18.18
CA HIS A 35 6.20 16.50 17.26
C HIS A 35 6.37 15.31 16.31
N ALA A 36 7.05 15.53 15.19
CA ALA A 36 7.31 14.49 14.20
C ALA A 36 8.74 13.94 14.32
N ASP A 37 8.96 12.71 13.85
CA ASP A 37 10.32 12.22 13.61
C ASP A 37 10.90 12.86 12.35
N SER A 38 11.64 13.95 12.51
CA SER A 38 12.18 14.72 11.38
C SER A 38 13.31 14.02 10.62
N ARG A 39 13.76 12.85 11.08
CA ARG A 39 14.84 12.08 10.45
C ARG A 39 14.33 11.14 9.36
N LEU A 40 13.01 10.92 9.29
CA LEU A 40 12.40 9.91 8.44
C LEU A 40 11.40 10.54 7.47
N PHE A 41 11.50 10.11 6.22
CA PHE A 41 10.54 10.39 5.16
C PHE A 41 10.27 9.10 4.41
N LEU A 42 9.05 8.58 4.52
CA LEU A 42 8.59 7.43 3.75
C LEU A 42 7.69 7.91 2.62
N LEU A 43 8.10 7.63 1.38
CA LEU A 43 7.49 8.21 0.19
C LEU A 43 6.04 7.79 0.06
N GLU A 44 5.80 6.49 0.08
CA GLU A 44 4.47 5.95 -0.12
C GLU A 44 3.56 6.20 1.08
N TYR A 45 4.09 6.39 2.29
CA TYR A 45 3.28 6.75 3.46
C TYR A 45 2.68 8.15 3.30
N ALA A 46 3.48 9.10 2.80
CA ALA A 46 2.99 10.43 2.49
C ALA A 46 1.89 10.39 1.41
N LEU A 47 2.04 9.53 0.39
CA LEU A 47 1.01 9.34 -0.64
C LEU A 47 -0.25 8.64 -0.12
N LEU A 48 -0.11 7.63 0.74
CA LEU A 48 -1.23 6.86 1.31
C LEU A 48 -2.06 7.67 2.32
N PHE A 49 -1.57 8.83 2.78
CA PHE A 49 -2.42 9.80 3.50
C PHE A 49 -3.65 10.18 2.66
N ASN A 50 -3.49 10.35 1.34
CA ASN A 50 -4.59 10.73 0.45
C ASN A 50 -5.62 9.60 0.34
N VAL A 51 -5.16 8.35 0.30
CA VAL A 51 -6.01 7.16 0.30
C VAL A 51 -6.79 7.06 1.62
N THR A 52 -6.10 7.28 2.73
CA THR A 52 -6.72 7.28 4.07
C THR A 52 -7.77 8.40 4.21
N LEU A 53 -7.48 9.59 3.69
CA LEU A 53 -8.40 10.72 3.72
C LEU A 53 -9.64 10.48 2.85
N ARG A 54 -9.47 9.84 1.68
CA ARG A 54 -10.57 9.35 0.85
C ARG A 54 -11.43 8.35 1.61
N ASP A 55 -10.82 7.32 2.19
CA ASP A 55 -11.55 6.27 2.92
C ASP A 55 -12.32 6.85 4.11
N TYR A 56 -11.71 7.78 4.83
CA TYR A 56 -12.37 8.52 5.89
C TYR A 56 -13.59 9.29 5.38
N LEU A 57 -13.45 10.03 4.28
CA LEU A 57 -14.56 10.79 3.70
C LEU A 57 -15.70 9.87 3.25
N GLU A 58 -15.40 8.77 2.58
CA GLU A 58 -16.41 7.80 2.13
C GLU A 58 -17.12 7.13 3.31
N ALA A 59 -16.37 6.80 4.37
CA ALA A 59 -16.92 6.13 5.55
C ALA A 59 -17.76 7.05 6.46
N THR A 60 -17.53 8.35 6.43
CA THR A 60 -18.12 9.31 7.39
C THR A 60 -19.03 10.36 6.77
N GLY A 61 -18.81 10.71 5.49
CA GLY A 61 -19.41 11.87 4.85
C GLY A 61 -18.86 13.22 5.35
N ASP A 62 -17.82 13.23 6.20
CA ASP A 62 -17.24 14.45 6.79
C ASP A 62 -16.42 15.24 5.77
N ARG A 63 -17.15 15.99 4.94
CA ARG A 63 -16.60 16.86 3.91
C ARG A 63 -15.81 18.02 4.49
N GLU A 64 -16.19 18.54 5.65
CA GLU A 64 -15.53 19.69 6.28
C GLU A 64 -14.07 19.34 6.59
N THR A 65 -13.85 18.21 7.28
CA THR A 65 -12.51 17.72 7.56
C THR A 65 -11.74 17.48 6.27
N ALA A 66 -12.32 16.77 5.31
CA ALA A 66 -11.64 16.44 4.06
C ALA A 66 -11.26 17.68 3.23
N LEU A 67 -12.12 18.71 3.17
CA LEU A 67 -11.79 19.99 2.55
C LEU A 67 -10.68 20.73 3.28
N SER A 68 -10.68 20.72 4.62
CA SER A 68 -9.65 21.38 5.42
C SER A 68 -8.27 20.73 5.25
N LEU A 69 -8.22 19.42 5.05
CA LEU A 69 -6.99 18.63 4.86
C LEU A 69 -6.56 18.53 3.39
N TRP A 70 -7.42 18.92 2.46
CA TRP A 70 -7.15 18.87 1.01
C TRP A 70 -5.83 19.55 0.59
N PRO A 71 -5.46 20.75 1.09
CA PRO A 71 -4.20 21.39 0.71
C PRO A 71 -2.97 20.53 1.04
N VAL A 72 -3.00 19.84 2.18
CA VAL A 72 -1.92 18.93 2.61
C VAL A 72 -1.90 17.68 1.73
N ALA A 73 -3.06 17.07 1.48
CA ALA A 73 -3.17 15.90 0.59
C ALA A 73 -2.65 16.21 -0.82
N LYS A 74 -3.05 17.36 -1.39
CA LYS A 74 -2.59 17.80 -2.71
C LYS A 74 -1.07 18.02 -2.74
N ARG A 75 -0.48 18.54 -1.65
CA ARG A 75 0.97 18.77 -1.57
C ARG A 75 1.78 17.48 -1.74
N GLN A 76 1.27 16.34 -1.25
CA GLN A 76 1.99 15.06 -1.34
C GLN A 76 2.16 14.58 -2.78
N LEU A 77 1.27 15.00 -3.70
CA LEU A 77 1.36 14.64 -5.12
C LEU A 77 2.62 15.18 -5.80
N GLY A 78 3.15 16.31 -5.30
CA GLY A 78 4.40 16.89 -5.79
C GLY A 78 5.63 15.99 -5.58
N ILE A 79 5.52 14.97 -4.72
CA ILE A 79 6.55 13.94 -4.59
C ILE A 79 6.70 13.18 -5.91
N ILE A 80 5.58 12.77 -6.52
CA ILE A 80 5.61 12.07 -7.81
C ILE A 80 6.16 12.97 -8.90
N ASP A 81 5.74 14.24 -8.97
CA ASP A 81 6.26 15.20 -9.95
C ASP A 81 7.79 15.36 -9.87
N THR A 82 8.38 15.21 -8.69
CA THR A 82 9.82 15.38 -8.46
C THR A 82 10.64 14.21 -9.03
N TYR A 83 10.11 12.99 -8.97
CA TYR A 83 10.81 11.75 -9.34
C TYR A 83 10.27 11.09 -10.60
N LEU A 84 9.22 11.63 -11.21
CA LEU A 84 8.69 11.09 -12.45
C LEU A 84 9.59 11.47 -13.64
N THR A 85 10.00 10.47 -14.41
CA THR A 85 10.75 10.67 -15.65
C THR A 85 9.84 11.06 -16.81
N ASP A 86 10.43 11.62 -17.87
CA ASP A 86 9.71 11.94 -19.11
C ASP A 86 9.07 10.70 -19.77
N GLN A 87 9.55 9.49 -19.46
CA GLN A 87 8.96 8.24 -19.95
C GLN A 87 7.73 7.80 -19.16
N GLY A 88 7.41 8.43 -18.03
CA GLY A 88 6.29 8.06 -17.16
C GLY A 88 6.62 6.96 -16.15
N LEU A 89 7.91 6.70 -15.89
CA LEU A 89 8.40 5.82 -14.83
C LEU A 89 8.94 6.65 -13.67
N MET A 90 8.75 6.17 -12.44
CA MET A 90 9.41 6.70 -11.25
C MET A 90 10.91 6.43 -11.31
N ASP A 91 11.72 7.45 -11.09
CA ASP A 91 13.16 7.35 -10.92
C ASP A 91 13.46 6.75 -9.53
N PHE A 92 13.47 5.42 -9.48
CA PHE A 92 13.64 4.66 -8.24
C PHE A 92 14.97 4.98 -7.54
N GLU A 93 16.09 5.06 -8.28
CA GLU A 93 17.40 5.29 -7.67
C GLU A 93 17.46 6.69 -7.03
N ARG A 94 16.99 7.72 -7.72
CA ARG A 94 16.95 9.08 -7.18
C ARG A 94 15.97 9.22 -6.02
N ALA A 95 14.80 8.58 -6.10
CA ALA A 95 13.84 8.56 -5.00
C ALA A 95 14.42 7.86 -3.77
N ASN A 96 15.04 6.69 -3.94
CA ASN A 96 15.58 5.87 -2.85
C ASN A 96 16.82 6.49 -2.17
N GLN A 97 17.47 7.47 -2.80
CA GLN A 97 18.53 8.27 -2.16
C GLN A 97 18.00 9.30 -1.16
N GLN A 98 16.76 9.76 -1.33
CA GLN A 98 16.18 10.88 -0.58
C GLN A 98 15.03 10.45 0.33
N TRP A 99 14.37 9.36 -0.03
CA TRP A 99 13.25 8.79 0.69
C TRP A 99 13.56 7.36 1.06
N TRP A 100 13.06 6.95 2.22
CA TRP A 100 12.93 5.55 2.51
C TRP A 100 11.69 5.01 1.79
N ILE A 101 11.91 4.12 0.82
CA ILE A 101 10.82 3.38 0.18
C ILE A 101 10.61 2.10 1.00
N PHE A 102 9.53 2.05 1.78
CA PHE A 102 9.30 0.97 2.74
C PHE A 102 8.71 -0.26 2.07
N ILE A 103 7.48 -0.19 1.53
CA ILE A 103 6.68 -1.26 0.92
C ILE A 103 6.39 -2.45 1.84
N ASP A 104 7.42 -3.08 2.42
CA ASP A 104 7.30 -4.20 3.34
C ASP A 104 8.61 -4.43 4.12
N TRP A 105 8.53 -5.12 5.27
CA TRP A 105 9.68 -5.62 6.02
C TRP A 105 10.21 -6.92 5.42
N ARG A 106 10.82 -6.81 4.23
CA ARG A 106 11.52 -7.91 3.57
C ARG A 106 12.85 -7.40 3.03
N LYS A 107 13.97 -7.92 3.57
CA LYS A 107 15.31 -7.34 3.35
C LYS A 107 15.74 -7.41 1.89
N GLU A 108 15.44 -8.52 1.23
CA GLU A 108 15.78 -8.82 -0.15
C GLU A 108 14.82 -8.20 -1.17
N LEU A 109 13.73 -7.55 -0.73
CA LEU A 109 12.74 -6.98 -1.62
C LEU A 109 13.31 -5.78 -2.37
N HIS A 110 13.39 -5.91 -3.69
CA HIS A 110 13.62 -4.78 -4.59
C HIS A 110 12.30 -4.07 -4.91
N LYS A 111 12.31 -2.73 -4.87
CA LYS A 111 11.09 -1.92 -4.75
C LYS A 111 10.79 -1.01 -5.95
N GLU A 112 11.55 -1.11 -7.03
CA GLU A 112 11.33 -0.31 -8.25
C GLU A 112 9.91 -0.45 -8.79
N VAL A 113 9.47 -1.69 -9.05
CA VAL A 113 8.16 -1.97 -9.65
C VAL A 113 7.02 -1.64 -8.68
N SER A 114 7.16 -2.00 -7.40
CA SER A 114 6.15 -1.69 -6.39
C SER A 114 6.03 -0.19 -6.13
N LEU A 115 7.13 0.57 -6.17
CA LEU A 115 7.11 2.03 -6.10
C LEU A 115 6.29 2.63 -7.26
N GLN A 116 6.51 2.16 -8.50
CA GLN A 116 5.72 2.61 -9.66
C GLN A 116 4.23 2.35 -9.44
N GLY A 117 3.88 1.13 -9.02
CA GLY A 117 2.49 0.73 -8.82
C GLY A 117 1.80 1.54 -7.71
N VAL A 118 2.41 1.66 -6.52
CA VAL A 118 1.82 2.42 -5.41
C VAL A 118 1.68 3.91 -5.75
N SER A 119 2.59 4.47 -6.54
CA SER A 119 2.50 5.85 -7.01
C SER A 119 1.30 6.06 -7.94
N ILE A 120 1.08 5.16 -8.92
CA ILE A 120 -0.09 5.19 -9.80
C ILE A 120 -1.37 5.03 -8.99
N PHE A 121 -1.41 4.04 -8.09
CA PHE A 121 -2.55 3.80 -7.21
C PHE A 121 -2.89 5.05 -6.39
N ALA A 122 -1.90 5.68 -5.75
CA ALA A 122 -2.13 6.88 -4.96
C ALA A 122 -2.62 8.07 -5.80
N LEU A 123 -2.14 8.24 -7.03
CA LEU A 123 -2.67 9.27 -7.96
C LEU A 123 -4.14 9.02 -8.29
N GLU A 124 -4.51 7.78 -8.57
CA GLU A 124 -5.91 7.42 -8.87
C GLU A 124 -6.82 7.71 -7.69
N GLN A 125 -6.40 7.33 -6.48
CA GLN A 125 -7.18 7.60 -5.27
C GLN A 125 -7.23 9.08 -4.90
N SER A 126 -6.16 9.82 -5.16
CA SER A 126 -6.14 11.27 -4.97
C SER A 126 -7.05 12.00 -5.95
N TYR A 127 -7.12 11.54 -7.20
CA TYR A 127 -8.07 12.07 -8.17
C TYR A 127 -9.52 11.69 -7.82
N HIS A 128 -9.75 10.50 -7.26
CA HIS A 128 -11.05 10.13 -6.73
C HIS A 128 -11.47 11.03 -5.55
N LEU A 129 -10.58 11.26 -4.59
CA LEU A 129 -10.80 12.22 -3.50
C LEU A 129 -11.13 13.62 -4.04
N ALA A 130 -10.39 14.09 -5.05
CA ALA A 130 -10.64 15.39 -5.67
C ALA A 130 -12.07 15.47 -6.24
N ARG A 131 -12.52 14.44 -6.96
CA ARG A 131 -13.90 14.36 -7.49
C ARG A 131 -14.94 14.37 -6.37
N LEU A 132 -14.73 13.59 -5.31
CA LEU A 132 -15.61 13.63 -4.14
C LEU A 132 -15.69 15.04 -3.57
N LEU A 133 -14.58 15.79 -3.56
CA LEU A 133 -14.47 17.16 -3.05
C LEU A 133 -14.86 18.27 -4.04
N GLY A 134 -15.20 17.96 -5.29
CA GLY A 134 -15.44 18.97 -6.33
C GLY A 134 -14.19 19.81 -6.64
N LYS A 135 -13.02 19.17 -6.58
CA LYS A 135 -11.68 19.75 -6.72
C LYS A 135 -10.90 19.19 -7.90
N GLU A 136 -11.54 18.42 -8.77
CA GLU A 136 -10.92 17.78 -9.94
C GLU A 136 -10.25 18.77 -10.90
N ASP A 137 -10.75 20.03 -10.98
CA ASP A 137 -10.14 21.08 -11.80
C ASP A 137 -8.72 21.44 -11.37
N GLU A 138 -8.42 21.35 -10.06
CA GLU A 138 -7.07 21.55 -9.53
C GLU A 138 -6.09 20.45 -10.00
N LEU A 139 -6.63 19.30 -10.41
CA LEU A 139 -5.89 18.09 -10.80
C LEU A 139 -6.24 17.59 -12.22
N LYS A 140 -6.69 18.48 -13.10
CA LYS A 140 -7.13 18.15 -14.47
C LYS A 140 -6.10 17.41 -15.34
N HIS A 141 -4.81 17.51 -15.00
CA HIS A 141 -3.72 16.84 -15.70
C HIS A 141 -3.53 15.38 -15.28
N LEU A 142 -3.98 14.99 -14.07
CA LEU A 142 -3.74 13.67 -13.51
C LEU A 142 -4.31 12.52 -14.35
N PRO A 143 -5.53 12.57 -14.91
CA PRO A 143 -6.04 11.46 -15.72
C PRO A 143 -5.13 11.10 -16.90
N MET A 144 -4.52 12.11 -17.53
CA MET A 144 -3.58 11.89 -18.64
C MET A 144 -2.25 11.33 -18.13
N LEU A 145 -1.76 11.87 -17.01
CA LEU A 145 -0.53 11.41 -16.36
C LEU A 145 -0.63 9.95 -15.93
N ILE A 146 -1.71 9.58 -15.25
CA ILE A 146 -2.01 8.21 -14.81
C ILE A 146 -1.99 7.27 -16.01
N ARG A 147 -2.68 7.62 -17.11
CA ARG A 147 -2.66 6.80 -18.35
C ARG A 147 -1.25 6.63 -18.91
N LYS A 148 -0.45 7.71 -18.93
CA LYS A 148 0.95 7.66 -19.36
C LYS A 148 1.76 6.72 -18.48
N MET A 149 1.64 6.86 -17.16
CA MET A 149 2.37 6.02 -16.19
C MET A 149 1.97 4.56 -16.27
N LYS A 150 0.67 4.26 -16.43
CA LYS A 150 0.18 2.87 -16.61
C LYS A 150 0.75 2.24 -17.87
N LYS A 151 0.69 2.96 -19.00
CA LYS A 151 1.26 2.49 -20.27
C LYS A 151 2.77 2.27 -20.16
N ALA A 152 3.48 3.19 -19.52
CA ALA A 152 4.92 3.06 -19.32
C ALA A 152 5.27 1.85 -18.45
N ALA A 153 4.57 1.68 -17.32
CA ALA A 153 4.76 0.55 -16.43
C ALA A 153 4.49 -0.79 -17.15
N HIS A 154 3.38 -0.90 -17.88
CA HIS A 154 3.06 -2.12 -18.63
C HIS A 154 4.12 -2.46 -19.69
N VAL A 155 4.47 -1.49 -20.54
CA VAL A 155 5.44 -1.70 -21.63
C VAL A 155 6.82 -2.09 -21.12
N ASN A 156 7.26 -1.54 -19.99
CA ASN A 156 8.62 -1.73 -19.49
C ASN A 156 8.73 -2.90 -18.50
N TYR A 157 7.70 -3.16 -17.70
CA TYR A 157 7.79 -4.16 -16.63
C TYR A 157 7.06 -5.46 -16.94
N PHE A 158 6.05 -5.49 -17.81
CA PHE A 158 5.30 -6.72 -18.09
C PHE A 158 6.07 -7.66 -19.03
N ASP A 159 6.52 -8.80 -18.51
CA ASP A 159 7.15 -9.84 -19.30
C ASP A 159 6.09 -10.81 -19.85
N LYS A 160 5.72 -10.63 -21.13
CA LYS A 160 4.73 -11.45 -21.83
C LYS A 160 5.02 -12.96 -21.79
N LYS A 161 6.29 -13.37 -21.67
CA LYS A 161 6.65 -14.80 -21.64
C LYS A 161 6.26 -15.45 -20.32
N SER A 162 6.49 -14.76 -19.21
CA SER A 162 6.15 -15.27 -17.87
C SER A 162 4.76 -14.83 -17.38
N GLY A 163 4.18 -13.79 -17.98
CA GLY A 163 2.92 -13.19 -17.51
C GLY A 163 3.10 -12.42 -16.19
N LEU A 164 4.32 -12.00 -15.87
CA LEU A 164 4.66 -11.36 -14.59
C LEU A 164 5.36 -10.01 -14.82
N PHE A 165 5.27 -9.14 -13.82
CA PHE A 165 5.96 -7.85 -13.81
C PHE A 165 7.36 -7.97 -13.18
N LYS A 166 8.38 -7.49 -13.90
CA LYS A 166 9.80 -7.52 -13.51
C LYS A 166 10.42 -6.13 -13.68
N GLY A 167 11.32 -5.74 -12.77
CA GLY A 167 11.99 -4.44 -12.83
C GLY A 167 13.05 -4.37 -13.93
N LEU A 168 13.39 -3.15 -14.33
CA LEU A 168 14.49 -2.90 -15.28
C LEU A 168 15.84 -2.92 -14.56
N LEU A 169 15.89 -2.44 -13.31
CA LEU A 169 17.09 -2.41 -12.49
C LEU A 169 17.33 -3.76 -11.81
N ASN A 170 16.26 -4.48 -11.49
CA ASN A 170 16.32 -5.79 -10.87
C ASN A 170 15.17 -6.68 -11.38
N PRO A 171 15.47 -7.85 -11.98
CA PRO A 171 14.46 -8.75 -12.52
C PRO A 171 13.77 -9.63 -11.47
N GLN A 172 13.98 -9.38 -10.16
CA GLN A 172 13.35 -10.13 -9.07
C GLN A 172 11.83 -10.17 -9.23
N ILE A 173 11.28 -11.39 -9.14
CA ILE A 173 9.84 -11.59 -8.97
C ILE A 173 9.51 -11.43 -7.50
N SER A 174 8.59 -10.53 -7.19
CA SER A 174 8.07 -10.37 -5.83
C SER A 174 6.55 -10.24 -5.84
N TYR A 175 5.94 -10.64 -4.73
CA TYR A 175 4.52 -10.41 -4.47
C TYR A 175 4.21 -8.91 -4.51
N ALA A 176 5.05 -8.07 -3.89
CA ALA A 176 4.87 -6.62 -3.88
C ALA A 176 4.74 -6.03 -5.29
N SER A 177 5.60 -6.46 -6.23
CA SER A 177 5.56 -5.99 -7.61
C SER A 177 4.23 -6.34 -8.28
N GLN A 178 3.76 -7.58 -8.14
CA GLN A 178 2.51 -8.01 -8.79
C GLN A 178 1.31 -7.31 -8.16
N ILE A 179 1.25 -7.30 -6.82
CA ILE A 179 0.17 -6.68 -6.04
C ILE A 179 -0.01 -5.22 -6.47
N TRP A 180 1.06 -4.42 -6.47
CA TRP A 180 0.93 -3.00 -6.77
C TRP A 180 0.67 -2.72 -8.26
N MET A 181 1.05 -3.60 -9.19
CA MET A 181 0.66 -3.49 -10.60
C MET A 181 -0.81 -3.83 -10.83
N ILE A 182 -1.37 -4.76 -10.04
CA ILE A 182 -2.78 -5.13 -10.08
C ILE A 182 -3.64 -4.03 -9.47
N LEU A 183 -3.35 -3.62 -8.23
CA LEU A 183 -4.13 -2.60 -7.51
C LEU A 183 -4.07 -1.22 -8.16
N SER A 184 -2.99 -0.92 -8.87
CA SER A 184 -2.89 0.30 -9.67
C SER A 184 -3.56 0.20 -11.04
N GLY A 185 -4.16 -0.95 -11.38
CA GLY A 185 -4.82 -1.20 -12.66
C GLY A 185 -3.90 -1.07 -13.87
N VAL A 186 -2.61 -1.39 -13.71
CA VAL A 186 -1.65 -1.55 -14.81
C VAL A 186 -1.88 -2.90 -15.49
N ALA A 187 -2.02 -3.95 -14.68
CA ALA A 187 -2.42 -5.26 -15.17
C ALA A 187 -3.89 -5.26 -15.59
N SER A 188 -4.20 -5.88 -16.72
CA SER A 188 -5.58 -6.26 -17.04
C SER A 188 -6.08 -7.29 -16.01
N ARG A 189 -7.40 -7.52 -15.95
CA ARG A 189 -7.97 -8.53 -15.05
C ARG A 189 -7.43 -9.93 -15.35
N GLU A 190 -7.30 -10.26 -16.63
CA GLU A 190 -6.77 -11.54 -17.10
C GLU A 190 -5.27 -11.67 -16.78
N GLU A 191 -4.50 -10.60 -16.96
CA GLU A 191 -3.08 -10.57 -16.57
C GLU A 191 -2.91 -10.71 -15.05
N ALA A 192 -3.78 -10.06 -14.27
CA ALA A 192 -3.79 -10.14 -12.81
C ALA A 192 -4.08 -11.56 -12.30
N GLU A 193 -5.10 -12.21 -12.86
CA GLU A 193 -5.43 -13.61 -12.55
C GLU A 193 -4.25 -14.54 -12.88
N GLN A 194 -3.69 -14.43 -14.08
CA GLN A 194 -2.53 -15.23 -14.52
C GLN A 194 -1.32 -15.01 -13.63
N ALA A 195 -1.00 -13.75 -13.33
CA ALA A 195 0.14 -13.39 -12.49
C ALA A 195 0.02 -13.98 -11.08
N LEU A 196 -1.16 -13.85 -10.44
CA LEU A 196 -1.37 -14.36 -9.08
C LEU A 196 -1.33 -15.89 -9.00
N VAL A 197 -1.85 -16.59 -10.02
CA VAL A 197 -1.76 -18.06 -10.10
C VAL A 197 -0.31 -18.52 -10.33
N ALA A 198 0.41 -17.86 -11.24
CA ALA A 198 1.81 -18.19 -11.52
C ALA A 198 2.72 -17.94 -10.31
N LEU A 199 2.48 -16.84 -9.59
CA LEU A 199 3.25 -16.42 -8.43
C LEU A 199 3.18 -17.41 -7.26
N GLU A 200 2.05 -18.11 -7.08
CA GLU A 200 1.93 -19.17 -6.06
C GLU A 200 2.81 -20.39 -6.33
N GLN A 201 3.13 -20.65 -7.60
CA GLN A 201 3.93 -21.80 -8.02
C GLN A 201 5.43 -21.50 -8.04
N MET A 202 5.83 -20.27 -7.72
CA MET A 202 7.22 -19.83 -7.74
C MET A 202 7.83 -19.87 -6.33
N GLU A 203 8.67 -20.86 -6.07
CA GLU A 203 9.42 -20.99 -4.81
C GLU A 203 10.37 -19.79 -4.59
N ASP A 204 11.03 -19.33 -5.67
CA ASP A 204 12.01 -18.23 -5.62
C ASP A 204 11.38 -16.83 -5.61
N ALA A 205 10.05 -16.71 -5.61
CA ALA A 205 9.39 -15.40 -5.56
C ALA A 205 9.57 -14.78 -4.16
N CYS A 206 9.93 -13.49 -4.12
CA CYS A 206 10.06 -12.74 -2.88
C CYS A 206 8.66 -12.54 -2.25
N LYS A 207 8.41 -13.26 -1.15
CA LYS A 207 7.13 -13.31 -0.41
C LYS A 207 6.98 -12.12 0.54
N PRO A 208 5.74 -11.76 0.94
CA PRO A 208 5.51 -10.77 1.98
C PRO A 208 6.19 -11.16 3.30
N GLY A 209 6.82 -10.19 3.96
CA GLY A 209 7.38 -10.34 5.32
C GLY A 209 6.40 -9.91 6.43
N THR A 210 5.30 -9.23 6.08
CA THR A 210 4.34 -8.74 7.06
C THR A 210 2.89 -9.00 6.64
N PRO A 211 1.97 -9.06 7.62
CA PRO A 211 0.54 -8.99 7.34
C PRO A 211 0.10 -7.67 6.69
N TYR A 212 0.92 -6.60 6.76
CA TYR A 212 0.66 -5.33 6.08
C TYR A 212 0.69 -5.50 4.56
N LEU A 213 1.74 -6.10 3.99
CA LEU A 213 1.73 -6.37 2.54
C LEU A 213 0.74 -7.50 2.19
N TYR A 214 0.56 -8.47 3.10
CA TYR A 214 -0.40 -9.56 2.89
C TYR A 214 -1.85 -9.06 2.81
N HIS A 215 -2.20 -7.95 3.48
CA HIS A 215 -3.48 -7.28 3.28
C HIS A 215 -3.73 -6.93 1.81
N TYR A 216 -2.76 -6.27 1.17
CA TYR A 216 -2.87 -5.90 -0.24
C TYR A 216 -2.83 -7.12 -1.17
N TYR A 217 -2.20 -8.22 -0.77
CA TYR A 217 -2.29 -9.49 -1.50
C TYR A 217 -3.73 -10.05 -1.50
N ILE A 218 -4.40 -10.04 -0.35
CA ILE A 218 -5.83 -10.42 -0.27
C ILE A 218 -6.69 -9.48 -1.12
N GLU A 219 -6.44 -8.18 -1.09
CA GLU A 219 -7.16 -7.22 -1.92
C GLU A 219 -6.96 -7.47 -3.41
N ALA A 220 -5.72 -7.71 -3.86
CA ALA A 220 -5.40 -8.03 -5.25
C ALA A 220 -6.08 -9.32 -5.73
N LEU A 221 -6.18 -10.36 -4.88
CA LEU A 221 -6.92 -11.58 -5.19
C LEU A 221 -8.41 -11.28 -5.40
N ILE A 222 -9.02 -10.46 -4.55
CA ILE A 222 -10.43 -10.07 -4.66
C ILE A 222 -10.66 -9.26 -5.94
N GLU A 223 -9.84 -8.24 -6.22
CA GLU A 223 -9.97 -7.41 -7.43
C GLU A 223 -9.78 -8.22 -8.73
N SER A 224 -8.97 -9.28 -8.68
CA SER A 224 -8.78 -10.21 -9.79
C SER A 224 -9.94 -11.22 -9.94
N GLY A 225 -10.86 -11.28 -8.97
CA GLY A 225 -11.98 -12.24 -8.97
C GLY A 225 -11.64 -13.61 -8.38
N LEU A 226 -10.45 -13.78 -7.79
CA LEU A 226 -9.97 -15.00 -7.15
C LEU A 226 -10.51 -15.14 -5.71
N ASN A 227 -11.81 -15.00 -5.53
CA ASN A 227 -12.45 -14.89 -4.20
C ASN A 227 -12.25 -16.12 -3.32
N THR A 228 -12.36 -17.33 -3.88
CA THR A 228 -12.11 -18.58 -3.13
C THR A 228 -10.68 -18.60 -2.61
N LYS A 229 -9.72 -18.22 -3.46
CA LYS A 229 -8.30 -18.14 -3.09
C LYS A 229 -8.04 -17.08 -2.03
N ALA A 230 -8.65 -15.90 -2.15
CA ALA A 230 -8.57 -14.85 -1.15
C ALA A 230 -9.02 -15.35 0.23
N ARG A 231 -10.11 -16.13 0.28
CA ARG A 231 -10.58 -16.76 1.51
C ARG A 231 -9.58 -17.78 2.06
N GLU A 232 -9.12 -18.71 1.24
CA GLU A 232 -8.13 -19.73 1.62
C GLU A 232 -6.86 -19.08 2.20
N LYS A 233 -6.27 -18.13 1.48
CA LYS A 233 -5.05 -17.43 1.91
C LYS A 233 -5.23 -16.65 3.20
N MET A 234 -6.39 -16.01 3.40
CA MET A 234 -6.67 -15.33 4.67
C MET A 234 -6.81 -16.30 5.84
N ILE A 235 -7.46 -17.46 5.62
CA ILE A 235 -7.58 -18.51 6.64
C ILE A 235 -6.21 -19.10 6.97
N ASP A 236 -5.40 -19.44 5.96
CA ASP A 236 -4.11 -20.09 6.15
C ASP A 236 -3.12 -19.15 6.84
N TYR A 237 -3.00 -17.91 6.36
CA TYR A 237 -2.00 -16.97 6.86
C TYR A 237 -2.31 -16.52 8.30
N TRP A 238 -3.51 -16.00 8.57
CA TRP A 238 -3.88 -15.58 9.92
C TRP A 238 -4.20 -16.76 10.85
N GLY A 239 -4.75 -17.85 10.31
CA GLY A 239 -4.95 -19.09 11.05
C GLY A 239 -3.64 -19.74 11.50
N GLY A 240 -2.56 -19.59 10.72
CA GLY A 240 -1.22 -20.02 11.12
C GLY A 240 -0.74 -19.33 12.40
N MET A 241 -0.93 -18.01 12.53
CA MET A 241 -0.64 -17.29 13.79
C MET A 241 -1.50 -17.83 14.94
N ILE A 242 -2.79 -18.06 14.72
CA ILE A 242 -3.70 -18.61 15.76
C ILE A 242 -3.25 -20.01 16.20
N GLN A 243 -2.88 -20.88 15.26
CA GLN A 243 -2.39 -22.24 15.56
C GLN A 243 -1.08 -22.21 16.35
N LYS A 244 -0.24 -21.19 16.14
CA LYS A 244 0.97 -20.93 16.93
C LYS A 244 0.65 -20.28 18.31
N GLY A 245 -0.62 -20.10 18.66
CA GLY A 245 -1.05 -19.58 19.96
C GLY A 245 -1.15 -18.06 20.06
N ALA A 246 -1.29 -17.35 18.94
CA ALA A 246 -1.44 -15.90 18.95
C ALA A 246 -2.79 -15.45 19.52
N ASP A 247 -2.77 -14.68 20.60
CA ASP A 247 -3.96 -13.94 21.11
C ASP A 247 -4.22 -12.65 20.32
N THR A 248 -3.17 -12.09 19.70
CA THR A 248 -3.18 -10.87 18.88
C THR A 248 -2.29 -11.09 17.65
N PHE A 249 -2.60 -10.42 16.53
CA PHE A 249 -1.82 -10.59 15.30
C PHE A 249 -0.51 -9.80 15.31
N TRP A 250 0.54 -10.43 14.76
CA TRP A 250 1.93 -9.99 14.88
C TRP A 250 2.34 -8.98 13.81
N GLU A 251 3.37 -8.19 14.09
CA GLU A 251 3.91 -7.18 13.19
C GLU A 251 4.53 -7.78 11.92
N ALA A 252 5.42 -8.74 12.11
CA ALA A 252 6.11 -9.49 11.06
C ALA A 252 5.74 -10.96 11.21
N TYR A 253 5.47 -11.61 10.08
CA TYR A 253 5.09 -13.02 10.07
C TYR A 253 5.37 -13.62 8.70
N ASP A 254 6.26 -14.61 8.69
CA ASP A 254 6.47 -15.51 7.56
C ASP A 254 6.09 -16.93 8.03
N PRO A 255 5.12 -17.61 7.40
CA PRO A 255 4.77 -18.99 7.74
C PRO A 255 5.95 -19.98 7.68
N GLU A 256 7.01 -19.64 6.93
CA GLU A 256 8.20 -20.48 6.74
C GLU A 256 9.39 -20.05 7.61
N ASP A 257 9.32 -18.89 8.27
CA ASP A 257 10.40 -18.36 9.12
C ASP A 257 9.86 -17.69 10.40
N ASP A 258 9.87 -18.45 11.50
CA ASP A 258 9.46 -17.98 12.82
C ASP A 258 10.41 -16.93 13.43
N PHE A 259 11.60 -16.75 12.86
CA PHE A 259 12.63 -15.83 13.36
C PHE A 259 12.73 -14.52 12.58
N LEU A 260 11.84 -14.32 11.58
CA LEU A 260 11.80 -13.09 10.80
C LEU A 260 11.67 -11.87 11.72
N SER A 261 12.60 -10.93 11.59
CA SER A 261 12.60 -9.70 12.37
C SER A 261 13.20 -8.55 11.56
N PRO A 262 12.49 -7.41 11.43
CA PRO A 262 13.09 -6.20 10.86
C PRO A 262 14.15 -5.59 11.78
N TYR A 263 14.21 -6.02 13.04
CA TYR A 263 15.09 -5.48 14.08
C TYR A 263 16.32 -6.36 14.34
N ASN A 264 16.53 -7.42 13.55
CA ASN A 264 17.55 -8.45 13.74
C ASN A 264 17.45 -9.18 15.10
N PHE A 265 16.30 -9.10 15.78
CA PHE A 265 16.05 -9.77 17.04
C PHE A 265 14.54 -9.98 17.22
N PHE A 266 14.02 -11.14 16.84
CA PHE A 266 12.59 -11.42 16.84
C PHE A 266 11.87 -11.22 18.19
N PRO A 267 12.49 -11.38 19.38
CA PRO A 267 11.80 -11.13 20.65
C PRO A 267 11.39 -9.67 20.88
N ILE A 268 11.94 -8.71 20.12
CA ILE A 268 11.52 -7.30 20.18
C ILE A 268 10.53 -6.92 19.08
N ASN A 269 10.11 -7.87 18.23
CA ASN A 269 8.98 -7.64 17.33
C ASN A 269 7.72 -7.33 18.16
N SER A 270 6.83 -6.53 17.60
CA SER A 270 5.49 -6.40 18.19
C SER A 270 4.64 -7.63 17.88
N TYR A 271 4.11 -8.28 18.91
CA TYR A 271 3.16 -9.39 18.79
C TYR A 271 1.69 -8.93 18.87
N CYS A 272 1.46 -7.61 18.86
CA CYS A 272 0.14 -7.00 18.79
C CYS A 272 0.22 -5.75 17.90
N HIS A 273 0.08 -5.93 16.59
CA HIS A 273 0.24 -4.85 15.61
C HIS A 273 -1.02 -4.63 14.80
N ALA A 274 -1.55 -3.39 14.81
CA ALA A 274 -2.86 -3.07 14.25
C ALA A 274 -2.93 -3.22 12.73
N TRP A 275 -1.82 -3.06 12.00
CA TRP A 275 -1.78 -3.30 10.55
C TRP A 275 -2.08 -4.76 10.16
N SER A 276 -2.10 -5.67 11.14
CA SER A 276 -2.33 -7.11 10.97
C SER A 276 -3.74 -7.53 11.31
N CYS A 277 -4.61 -6.60 11.76
CA CYS A 277 -6.00 -6.93 12.12
C CYS A 277 -6.97 -6.83 10.93
N THR A 278 -6.46 -6.67 9.71
CA THR A 278 -7.25 -6.46 8.48
C THR A 278 -8.21 -7.59 8.07
N PRO A 279 -8.13 -8.86 8.56
CA PRO A 279 -9.21 -9.82 8.34
C PRO A 279 -10.58 -9.31 8.81
N VAL A 280 -10.62 -8.51 9.88
CA VAL A 280 -11.89 -7.93 10.36
C VAL A 280 -12.53 -7.02 9.31
N TYR A 281 -11.71 -6.32 8.53
CA TYR A 281 -12.17 -5.47 7.43
C TYR A 281 -12.71 -6.32 6.29
N PHE A 282 -11.95 -7.31 5.82
CA PHE A 282 -12.36 -8.16 4.70
C PHE A 282 -13.63 -8.97 5.01
N ILE A 283 -13.70 -9.57 6.20
CA ILE A 283 -14.88 -10.34 6.65
C ILE A 283 -16.14 -9.48 6.64
N ARG A 284 -16.03 -8.21 7.02
CA ARG A 284 -17.18 -7.28 7.05
C ARG A 284 -17.51 -6.68 5.70
N LYS A 285 -16.51 -6.29 4.92
CA LYS A 285 -16.68 -5.64 3.61
C LYS A 285 -17.14 -6.64 2.53
N TYR A 286 -16.70 -7.90 2.61
CA TYR A 286 -16.99 -8.94 1.63
C TYR A 286 -17.62 -10.19 2.28
N PRO A 287 -18.82 -10.07 2.90
CA PRO A 287 -19.43 -11.18 3.63
C PRO A 287 -19.69 -12.41 2.73
N LYS A 288 -20.01 -12.20 1.45
CA LYS A 288 -20.22 -13.29 0.48
C LYS A 288 -18.95 -14.12 0.21
N ILE A 289 -17.78 -13.53 0.41
CA ILE A 289 -16.50 -14.22 0.23
C ILE A 289 -16.12 -14.94 1.53
N PHE A 290 -16.19 -14.24 2.67
CA PHE A 290 -15.54 -14.71 3.90
C PHE A 290 -16.49 -15.30 4.96
N GLN A 291 -17.80 -15.06 4.88
CA GLN A 291 -18.76 -15.55 5.88
C GLN A 291 -19.62 -16.72 5.38
N ASN A 292 -19.59 -17.03 4.08
CA ASN A 292 -20.29 -18.19 3.56
C ASN A 292 -19.64 -19.48 4.09
N ARG A 293 -20.46 -20.31 4.74
CA ARG A 293 -20.14 -21.68 5.11
C ARG A 293 -20.47 -22.56 3.89
N SER A 294 -19.52 -22.70 2.98
CA SER A 294 -19.53 -23.81 2.02
C SER A 294 -19.15 -25.09 2.75
#